data_AF-A0A937W6T9-F1
#
_entry.id   AF-A0A937W6T9-F1
#
_cell.length_a   1.000
_cell.length_b   1.000
_cell.length_c   1.000
_cell.angle_alpha   90.00
_cell.angle_beta   90.00
_cell.angle_gamma   90.00
#
_symmetry.space_group_name_H-M   'P 1'
#
loop_
_entity.id
_entity.type
_entity.pdbx_description
1 polymer ?
#
loop_
_entity_poly.entity_id
_entity_poly.type
_entity_poly.pdbx_seq_one_letter_code
_entity_poly.pdbx_strand_id
1 'polypeptide(L)'
;MENNPIQWGNPASRPAYGHSQSRHSTRTRPQKLIDRARGISEPQGQFYDDMIIVEAERMTREQPTFGQGDNLHLAEFNKPIGRVYHPDGSVTENVTKVLVVKRPDSTVKTSYPITDEYAQNLLNQ
;
A
#
# COMPACT_ATOMS: atom_id res chain seq x y z
N MET A 1 24.15 13.17 11.80
CA MET A 1 23.26 12.75 10.71
C MET A 1 22.13 13.77 10.68
N GLU A 2 21.94 14.51 9.59
CA GLU A 2 20.82 15.44 9.49
C GLU A 2 19.50 14.67 9.58
N ASN A 3 18.68 15.02 10.57
CA ASN A 3 17.29 14.59 10.63
C ASN A 3 16.57 15.26 9.46
N ASN A 4 16.46 14.56 8.33
CA ASN A 4 15.65 15.04 7.22
C ASN A 4 14.20 15.23 7.71
N PRO A 5 13.66 16.45 7.67
CA PRO A 5 12.31 16.71 8.16
C PRO A 5 11.29 15.86 7.39
N ILE A 6 10.26 15.39 8.08
CA ILE A 6 9.19 14.61 7.44
C ILE A 6 8.46 15.51 6.44
N GLN A 7 8.57 15.18 5.15
CA GLN A 7 7.86 15.88 4.08
C GLN A 7 6.52 15.19 3.81
N TRP A 8 5.52 15.49 4.65
CA TRP A 8 4.14 15.09 4.36
C TRP A 8 3.69 15.68 3.02
N GLY A 9 2.94 14.92 2.22
CA GLY A 9 2.51 15.37 0.89
C GLY A 9 3.47 15.05 -0.27
N ASN A 10 4.71 14.64 0.02
CA ASN A 10 5.66 14.20 -1.00
C ASN A 10 5.81 12.67 -0.96
N PRO A 11 5.37 11.90 -1.99
CA PRO A 11 5.45 10.44 -1.98
C PRO A 11 6.89 9.91 -1.94
N ALA A 12 7.90 10.73 -2.30
CA ALA A 12 9.32 10.38 -2.21
C ALA A 12 9.91 10.59 -0.81
N SER A 13 9.16 11.13 0.15
CA SER A 13 9.58 11.32 1.53
C SER A 13 9.92 9.96 2.17
N ARG A 14 11.22 9.64 2.26
CA ARG A 14 11.68 8.38 2.87
C ARG A 14 11.20 8.22 4.32
N PRO A 15 11.18 9.27 5.17
CA PRO A 15 10.63 9.17 6.52
C PRO A 15 9.13 8.87 6.56
N ALA A 16 8.33 9.41 5.64
CA ALA A 16 6.87 9.22 5.64
C ALA A 16 6.42 7.96 4.90
N TYR A 17 7.02 7.68 3.74
CA TYR A 17 6.48 6.73 2.75
C TYR A 17 7.55 5.79 2.17
N GLY A 18 8.75 5.73 2.77
CA GLY A 18 9.89 5.01 2.20
C GLY A 18 9.61 3.53 1.90
N HIS A 19 8.80 2.85 2.73
CA HIS A 19 8.44 1.46 2.47
C HIS A 19 7.50 1.34 1.25
N SER A 20 6.39 2.10 1.24
CA SER A 20 5.44 2.13 0.12
C SER A 20 6.14 2.44 -1.20
N GLN A 21 7.00 3.47 -1.19
CA GLN A 21 7.72 3.92 -2.38
C GLN A 21 8.74 2.87 -2.87
N SER A 22 9.53 2.28 -1.96
CA SER A 22 10.58 1.33 -2.37
C SER A 22 10.06 -0.04 -2.80
N ARG A 23 8.84 -0.39 -2.39
CA ARG A 23 8.23 -1.70 -2.66
C ARG A 23 7.14 -1.64 -3.71
N HIS A 24 6.23 -0.68 -3.62
CA HIS A 24 4.96 -0.69 -4.34
C HIS A 24 4.82 0.44 -5.37
N SER A 25 5.85 1.28 -5.55
CA SER A 25 5.80 2.38 -6.52
C SER A 25 5.69 1.93 -7.97
N THR A 26 5.32 2.91 -8.81
CA THR A 26 5.39 2.86 -10.27
C THR A 26 6.76 2.44 -10.81
N ARG A 27 7.84 2.73 -10.07
CA ARG A 27 9.22 2.47 -10.46
C ARG A 27 9.67 1.04 -10.13
N THR A 28 8.92 0.29 -9.32
CA THR A 28 9.23 -1.10 -9.05
C THR A 28 9.05 -1.93 -10.32
N ARG A 29 10.04 -2.73 -10.68
CA ARG A 29 9.94 -3.61 -11.85
C ARG A 29 8.89 -4.70 -11.61
N PRO A 30 7.95 -4.95 -12.55
CA PRO A 30 6.94 -6.01 -12.44
C PRO A 30 7.52 -7.38 -12.03
N GLN A 31 8.61 -7.80 -12.67
CA GLN A 31 9.24 -9.10 -12.38
C GLN A 31 9.64 -9.24 -10.90
N LYS A 32 10.13 -8.18 -10.26
CA LYS A 32 10.51 -8.19 -8.85
C LYS A 32 9.30 -8.44 -7.94
N LEU A 33 8.13 -7.95 -8.32
CA LEU A 33 6.88 -8.15 -7.58
C LEU A 33 6.33 -9.56 -7.82
N ILE A 34 6.39 -10.07 -9.05
CA ILE A 34 6.03 -11.45 -9.39
C ILE A 34 6.90 -12.45 -8.62
N ASP A 35 8.22 -12.28 -8.65
CA ASP A 35 9.17 -13.16 -7.96
C ASP A 35 8.95 -13.13 -6.44
N ARG A 36 8.65 -11.95 -5.89
CA ARG A 36 8.33 -11.80 -4.47
C ARG A 36 7.01 -12.47 -4.13
N ALA A 37 5.96 -12.27 -4.95
CA ALA A 37 4.66 -12.89 -4.72
C ALA A 37 4.76 -14.41 -4.67
N ARG A 38 5.55 -14.99 -5.59
CA ARG A 38 5.89 -16.42 -5.58
C ARG A 38 6.70 -16.83 -4.36
N GLY A 39 7.74 -16.07 -4.03
CA GLY A 39 8.70 -16.43 -2.98
C GLY A 39 8.12 -16.39 -1.57
N ILE A 40 7.11 -15.57 -1.32
CA ILE A 40 6.45 -15.47 0.00
C ILE A 40 5.02 -16.01 0.00
N SER A 41 4.51 -16.48 -1.15
CA SER A 41 3.13 -16.94 -1.32
C SER A 41 2.06 -15.90 -0.94
N GLU A 42 2.35 -14.60 -1.11
CA GLU A 42 1.43 -13.50 -0.83
C GLU A 42 1.36 -12.52 -2.00
N PRO A 43 0.17 -12.01 -2.38
CA PRO A 43 0.03 -11.04 -3.46
C PRO A 43 0.82 -9.74 -3.24
N GLN A 44 1.30 -9.12 -4.32
CA GLN A 44 2.08 -7.88 -4.26
C GLN A 44 1.41 -6.77 -5.08
N GLY A 45 1.00 -5.68 -4.41
CA GLY A 45 0.41 -4.51 -5.05
C GLY A 45 1.45 -3.57 -5.69
N GLN A 46 1.07 -2.91 -6.79
CA GLN A 46 1.84 -1.86 -7.45
C GLN A 46 0.95 -0.69 -7.84
N PHE A 47 1.32 0.51 -7.42
CA PHE A 47 0.65 1.75 -7.82
C PHE A 47 0.93 2.11 -9.28
N TYR A 48 -0.06 2.67 -9.97
CA TYR A 48 0.11 3.34 -11.26
C TYR A 48 0.56 4.80 -11.12
N ASP A 49 0.35 5.41 -9.95
CA ASP A 49 0.82 6.74 -9.60
C ASP A 49 1.23 6.77 -8.13
N ASP A 50 2.46 7.21 -7.85
CA ASP A 50 3.01 7.28 -6.50
C ASP A 50 2.25 8.31 -5.63
N MET A 51 1.56 9.30 -6.22
CA MET A 51 0.74 10.26 -5.47
C MET A 51 -0.44 9.61 -4.74
N ILE A 52 -0.88 8.43 -5.17
CA ILE A 52 -1.92 7.66 -4.47
C ILE A 52 -1.49 7.30 -3.05
N ILE A 53 -0.18 7.13 -2.80
CA ILE A 53 0.35 6.85 -1.46
C ILE A 53 -0.03 7.98 -0.48
N VAL A 54 0.13 9.23 -0.93
CA VAL A 54 -0.19 10.43 -0.16
C VAL A 54 -1.71 10.56 0.02
N GLU A 55 -2.46 10.35 -1.05
CA GLU A 55 -3.92 10.45 -1.04
C GLU A 55 -4.54 9.43 -0.08
N ALA A 56 -4.09 8.17 -0.13
CA ALA A 56 -4.53 7.10 0.76
C ALA A 56 -4.18 7.39 2.24
N GLU A 57 -2.98 7.93 2.52
CA GLU A 57 -2.63 8.36 3.88
C GLU A 57 -3.61 9.41 4.39
N ARG A 58 -3.91 10.43 3.57
CA ARG A 58 -4.82 11.52 3.93
C ARG A 58 -6.24 11.01 4.20
N MET A 59 -6.76 10.13 3.34
CA MET A 59 -8.11 9.55 3.46
C MET A 59 -8.29 8.72 4.73
N THR A 60 -7.21 8.12 5.24
CA THR A 60 -7.24 7.19 6.36
C THR A 60 -6.84 7.83 7.70
N ARG A 61 -6.62 9.15 7.76
CA ARG A 61 -6.18 9.84 8.99
C ARG A 61 -7.13 9.66 10.17
N GLU A 62 -8.43 9.74 9.92
CA GLU A 62 -9.47 9.72 10.96
C GLU A 62 -10.36 8.47 10.86
N GLN A 63 -10.00 7.51 10.02
CA GLN A 63 -10.78 6.30 9.86
C GLN A 63 -10.61 5.38 11.07
N PRO A 64 -11.66 4.62 11.45
CA PRO A 64 -11.51 3.53 12.40
C PRO A 64 -10.47 2.52 11.90
N THR A 65 -9.72 1.98 12.84
CA THR A 65 -8.72 0.93 12.58
C THR A 65 -9.35 -0.44 12.76
N PHE A 66 -8.86 -1.42 12.01
CA PHE A 66 -9.12 -2.84 12.25
C PHE A 66 -7.80 -3.62 12.36
N GLY A 67 -7.88 -4.89 12.75
CA GLY A 67 -6.72 -5.77 12.95
C GLY A 67 -6.19 -5.78 14.39
N GLN A 68 -5.36 -6.79 14.70
CA GLN A 68 -4.66 -6.92 15.98
C GLN A 68 -3.18 -6.55 15.80
N GLY A 69 -2.73 -5.49 16.47
CA GLY A 69 -1.33 -5.03 16.43
C GLY A 69 -1.13 -3.73 15.65
N ASP A 70 -0.83 -3.82 14.35
CA ASP A 70 -0.77 -2.64 13.49
C ASP A 70 -2.18 -2.11 13.21
N ASN A 71 -2.28 -0.79 13.04
CA ASN A 71 -3.52 -0.10 12.69
C ASN A 71 -3.76 -0.21 11.18
N LEU A 72 -4.75 -1.01 10.79
CA LEU A 72 -5.12 -1.20 9.38
C LEU A 72 -6.25 -0.24 8.99
N HIS A 73 -6.12 0.37 7.82
CA HIS A 73 -7.15 1.22 7.22
C HIS A 73 -7.32 0.92 5.73
N LEU A 74 -8.54 1.15 5.21
CA LEU A 74 -8.86 0.98 3.79
C LEU A 74 -9.18 2.33 3.15
N ALA A 75 -8.41 2.68 2.13
CA ALA A 75 -8.75 3.78 1.22
C ALA A 75 -9.34 3.21 -0.07
N GLU A 76 -10.55 3.66 -0.42
CA GLU A 76 -11.27 3.26 -1.63
C GLU A 76 -11.34 4.43 -2.62
N PHE A 77 -10.95 4.18 -3.86
CA PHE A 77 -10.85 5.18 -4.92
C PHE A 77 -11.88 4.92 -6.02
N ASN A 78 -12.46 5.98 -6.57
CA ASN A 78 -13.40 5.90 -7.69
C ASN A 78 -12.68 5.81 -9.06
N LYS A 79 -11.43 5.35 -9.08
CA LYS A 79 -10.57 5.24 -10.26
C LYS A 79 -9.58 4.07 -10.09
N PRO A 80 -9.09 3.47 -11.19
CA PRO A 80 -7.97 2.55 -11.13
C PRO A 80 -6.74 3.20 -10.48
N ILE A 81 -6.15 2.57 -9.47
CA ILE A 81 -4.96 3.08 -8.78
C ILE A 81 -3.72 2.18 -8.92
N GLY A 82 -3.88 0.97 -9.44
CA GLY A 82 -2.78 0.02 -9.51
C GLY A 82 -3.19 -1.36 -9.97
N ARG A 83 -2.29 -2.30 -9.71
CA ARG A 83 -2.45 -3.74 -10.00
C ARG A 83 -1.89 -4.60 -8.87
N VAL A 84 -2.27 -5.87 -8.85
CA VAL A 84 -1.79 -6.87 -7.88
C VAL A 84 -1.24 -8.08 -8.64
N TYR A 85 -0.01 -8.48 -8.32
CA TYR A 85 0.62 -9.69 -8.83
C TYR A 85 0.41 -10.84 -7.85
N HIS A 86 -0.08 -11.98 -8.34
CA HIS A 86 -0.41 -13.15 -7.52
C HIS A 86 0.68 -14.22 -7.55
N PRO A 87 0.74 -15.09 -6.53
CA PRO A 87 1.74 -16.18 -6.47
C PRO A 87 1.67 -17.15 -7.65
N ASP A 88 0.48 -17.39 -8.21
CA ASP A 88 0.27 -18.23 -9.39
C ASP A 88 0.75 -17.59 -10.71
N GLY A 89 1.16 -16.32 -10.66
CA GLY A 89 1.61 -15.54 -11.81
C GLY A 89 0.49 -14.76 -12.53
N SER A 90 -0.76 -14.87 -12.07
CA SER A 90 -1.85 -14.03 -12.55
C SER A 90 -1.69 -12.58 -12.06
N VAL A 91 -2.36 -11.65 -12.74
CA VAL A 91 -2.35 -10.22 -12.40
C VAL A 91 -3.78 -9.70 -12.37
N THR A 92 -4.17 -9.06 -11.26
CA THR A 92 -5.39 -8.26 -11.19
C THR A 92 -5.05 -6.82 -11.50
N GLU A 93 -5.42 -6.36 -12.68
CA GLU A 93 -5.26 -4.96 -13.11
C GLU A 93 -6.40 -4.08 -12.57
N ASN A 94 -6.19 -2.77 -12.57
CA ASN A 94 -7.20 -1.75 -12.25
C ASN A 94 -7.87 -1.89 -10.88
N VAL A 95 -7.11 -2.31 -9.86
CA VAL A 95 -7.63 -2.31 -8.48
C VAL A 95 -7.87 -0.88 -7.99
N THR A 96 -8.82 -0.73 -7.08
CA THR A 96 -9.34 0.56 -6.59
C THR A 96 -9.14 0.76 -5.09
N LYS A 97 -8.58 -0.24 -4.38
CA LYS A 97 -8.40 -0.22 -2.93
C LYS A 97 -6.95 -0.23 -2.53
N VAL A 98 -6.63 0.52 -1.48
CA VAL A 98 -5.31 0.59 -0.87
C VAL A 98 -5.42 0.21 0.59
N LEU A 99 -4.61 -0.76 1.02
CA LEU A 99 -4.39 -0.99 2.44
C LEU A 99 -3.35 0.01 2.93
N VAL A 100 -3.67 0.75 3.99
CA VAL A 100 -2.72 1.61 4.70
C VAL A 100 -2.46 0.98 6.05
N VAL A 101 -1.21 0.62 6.30
CA VAL A 101 -0.75 0.02 7.55
C VAL A 101 -0.03 1.10 8.34
N LYS A 102 -0.56 1.47 9.50
CA LYS A 102 0.04 2.43 10.42
C LYS A 102 0.55 1.72 11.67
N ARG A 103 1.63 2.24 12.24
CA ARG A 103 2.08 1.85 13.57
C ARG A 103 1.14 2.44 14.65
N PRO A 104 1.23 1.97 15.91
CA PRO A 104 0.47 2.55 17.01
C PRO A 104 0.69 4.06 17.21
N ASP A 105 1.85 4.59 16.84
CA ASP A 105 2.17 6.03 16.86
C ASP A 105 1.60 6.82 15.67
N SER A 106 0.71 6.19 14.87
CA SER A 106 0.10 6.71 13.64
C SER A 106 1.06 7.00 12.47
N THR A 107 2.34 6.64 12.59
CA THR A 107 3.25 6.72 11.44
C THR A 107 2.92 5.64 10.41
N VAL A 108 3.01 5.98 9.13
CA VAL A 108 2.79 5.02 8.05
C VAL A 108 3.93 3.99 8.05
N LYS A 109 3.58 2.72 8.20
CA LYS A 109 4.50 1.58 8.08
C LYS A 109 4.67 1.20 6.62
N THR A 110 3.55 1.06 5.89
CA THR A 110 3.51 0.79 4.45
C THR A 110 2.10 1.06 3.92
N SER A 111 1.97 1.15 2.61
CA SER A 111 0.70 1.17 1.89
C SER A 111 0.87 0.54 0.52
N TYR A 112 -0.16 -0.18 0.07
CA TYR A 112 -0.13 -0.86 -1.22
C TYR A 112 -1.53 -1.17 -1.76
N PRO A 113 -1.68 -1.25 -3.10
CA PRO A 113 -2.92 -1.70 -3.71
C PRO A 113 -3.27 -3.13 -3.32
N ILE A 114 -4.56 -3.39 -3.12
CA ILE A 114 -5.10 -4.72 -2.80
C ILE A 114 -6.34 -5.03 -3.66
N THR A 115 -6.69 -6.30 -3.77
CA THR A 115 -7.93 -6.73 -4.44
C THR A 115 -9.15 -6.51 -3.55
N ASP A 116 -10.34 -6.47 -4.16
CA ASP A 116 -11.60 -6.41 -3.42
C ASP A 116 -11.81 -7.63 -2.51
N GLU A 117 -11.48 -8.81 -3.01
CA GLU A 117 -11.53 -10.07 -2.24
C GLU A 117 -10.65 -9.98 -0.99
N TYR A 118 -9.42 -9.50 -1.13
CA TYR A 118 -8.52 -9.34 0.00
C TYR A 118 -9.06 -8.32 1.01
N ALA A 119 -9.61 -7.20 0.53
CA ALA A 119 -10.24 -6.20 1.39
C ALA A 119 -11.42 -6.76 2.19
N GLN A 120 -12.28 -7.56 1.54
CA GLN A 120 -13.42 -8.21 2.20
C GLN A 120 -12.95 -9.22 3.25
N ASN A 121 -11.93 -10.03 2.94
CA ASN A 121 -11.36 -10.99 3.87
C ASN A 121 -10.73 -10.33 5.11
N LEU A 122 -10.20 -9.11 4.99
CA LEU A 122 -9.69 -8.35 6.13
C LEU A 122 -10.78 -7.82 7.05
N LEU A 123 -11.94 -7.43 6.51
CA LEU A 123 -13.05 -6.87 7.29
C LEU A 123 -13.87 -7.93 8.04
N ASN A 124 -13.75 -9.19 7.62
CA ASN A 124 -14.51 -10.32 8.19
C ASN A 124 -13.74 -11.12 9.25
N GLN A 125 -12.56 -10.65 9.68
CA GLN A 125 -11.72 -11.23 10.74
C GLN A 125 -11.94 -10.52 12.08
#